data_AF-A0A2A4EZT8-F1
#
_entry.id   AF-A0A2A4EZT8-F1
#
_cell.length_a   1.000
_cell.length_b   1.000
_cell.length_c   1.000
_cell.angle_alpha   90.00
_cell.angle_beta   90.00
_cell.angle_gamma   90.00
#
_symmetry.space_group_name_H-M   'P 1'
#
loop_
_entity.id
_entity.type
_entity.pdbx_description
1 polymer ?
#
loop_
_entity_poly.entity_id
_entity_poly.type
_entity_poly.pdbx_seq_one_letter_code
_entity_poly.pdbx_strand_id
1 'polypeptide(L)'
;MKRLFALYSLAILAAFSASAHAEAPPPAGYHYVLPLSLAVEAAQEAVRVCEAKNYRVTATVLDMDGIPQVVLRGDGSTVHTGESSLRKAFTVVTLGPEFGFDKSSGFFELVKTNPFAPQLATVHNVMALPGAVAFKANGEIVGALGIGGAPGGDKDEVCAQAGIDKVANRLPH
;
A
#
# COMPACT_ATOMS: atom_id res chain seq x y z
N MET A 1 -76.91 35.70 -19.66
CA MET A 1 -76.59 35.35 -18.27
C MET A 1 -75.44 34.35 -18.25
N LYS A 2 -74.33 34.74 -17.59
CA LYS A 2 -73.16 33.97 -17.13
C LYS A 2 -72.39 33.10 -18.15
N ARG A 3 -71.27 33.65 -18.65
CA ARG A 3 -70.15 32.95 -19.27
C ARG A 3 -69.34 32.24 -18.16
N LEU A 4 -69.06 30.95 -18.30
CA LEU A 4 -68.04 30.24 -17.50
C LEU A 4 -66.84 29.94 -18.40
N PHE A 5 -65.71 30.60 -18.11
CA PHE A 5 -64.38 30.23 -18.60
C PHE A 5 -63.78 29.23 -17.61
N ALA A 6 -63.51 28.00 -18.07
CA ALA A 6 -62.70 27.04 -17.32
C ALA A 6 -61.27 27.09 -17.90
N LEU A 7 -60.37 27.72 -17.16
CA LEU A 7 -58.93 27.78 -17.45
C LEU A 7 -58.28 26.46 -17.03
N TYR A 8 -57.86 25.64 -18.00
CA TYR A 8 -56.97 24.50 -17.74
C TYR A 8 -55.54 25.02 -17.55
N SER A 9 -55.00 24.88 -16.35
CA SER A 9 -53.59 25.17 -16.05
C SER A 9 -52.74 23.96 -16.43
N LEU A 10 -51.95 24.08 -17.51
CA LEU A 10 -51.01 23.06 -17.95
C LEU A 10 -49.67 23.28 -17.21
N ALA A 11 -49.41 22.48 -16.18
CA ALA A 11 -48.13 22.48 -15.48
C ALA A 11 -47.08 21.75 -16.34
N ILE A 12 -46.10 22.49 -16.87
CA ILE A 12 -44.96 21.93 -17.62
C ILE A 12 -43.91 21.49 -16.58
N LEU A 13 -43.82 20.17 -16.36
CA LEU A 13 -42.76 19.57 -15.55
C LEU A 13 -41.49 19.44 -16.39
N ALA A 14 -40.53 20.34 -16.20
CA ALA A 14 -39.22 20.24 -16.84
C ALA A 14 -38.41 19.13 -16.15
N ALA A 15 -38.28 17.98 -16.80
CA ALA A 15 -37.42 16.89 -16.35
C ALA A 15 -35.95 17.28 -16.55
N PHE A 16 -35.26 17.67 -15.46
CA PHE A 16 -33.80 17.76 -15.43
C PHE A 16 -33.24 16.33 -15.43
N SER A 17 -32.87 15.83 -16.61
CA SER A 17 -32.09 14.60 -16.73
C SER A 17 -30.68 14.87 -16.24
N ALA A 18 -30.40 14.53 -14.99
CA ALA A 18 -29.03 14.46 -14.50
C ALA A 18 -28.33 13.31 -15.25
N SER A 19 -27.46 13.66 -16.21
CA SER A 19 -26.56 12.71 -16.84
C SER A 19 -25.55 12.23 -15.80
N ALA A 20 -25.87 11.15 -15.10
CA ALA A 20 -24.89 10.38 -14.37
C ALA A 20 -23.87 9.86 -15.39
N HIS A 21 -22.70 10.50 -15.46
CA HIS A 21 -21.56 9.93 -16.15
C HIS A 21 -21.12 8.73 -15.31
N ALA A 22 -21.57 7.54 -15.72
CA ALA A 22 -20.95 6.31 -15.28
C ALA A 22 -19.54 6.30 -15.86
N GLU A 23 -18.54 6.54 -15.01
CA GLU A 23 -17.13 6.34 -15.36
C GLU A 23 -16.98 4.88 -15.80
N ALA A 24 -16.48 4.66 -17.03
CA ALA A 24 -16.29 3.31 -17.54
C ALA A 24 -15.29 2.58 -16.64
N PRO A 25 -15.54 1.30 -16.28
CA PRO A 25 -14.57 0.53 -15.52
C PRO A 25 -13.23 0.52 -16.28
N PRO A 26 -12.10 0.63 -15.56
CA PRO A 26 -10.78 0.61 -16.19
C PRO A 26 -10.63 -0.65 -17.05
N PRO A 27 -9.94 -0.54 -18.20
CA PRO A 27 -9.78 -1.67 -19.12
C PRO A 27 -9.17 -2.86 -18.40
N ALA A 28 -9.66 -4.06 -18.73
CA ALA A 28 -9.11 -5.31 -18.21
C ALA A 28 -7.59 -5.37 -18.46
N GLY A 29 -6.81 -5.50 -17.38
CA GLY A 29 -5.34 -5.50 -17.42
C GLY A 29 -4.65 -4.21 -16.96
N TYR A 30 -5.38 -3.20 -16.47
CA TYR A 30 -4.76 -2.04 -15.82
C TYR A 30 -4.36 -2.39 -14.38
N HIS A 31 -3.10 -2.78 -14.17
CA HIS A 31 -2.50 -2.78 -12.83
C HIS A 31 -2.16 -1.33 -12.46
N TYR A 32 -2.67 -0.86 -11.32
CA TYR A 32 -2.31 0.47 -10.84
C TYR A 32 -0.79 0.52 -10.60
N VAL A 33 -0.12 1.45 -11.29
CA VAL A 33 1.31 1.68 -11.13
C VAL A 33 1.51 2.65 -9.97
N LEU A 34 2.21 2.21 -8.92
CA LEU A 34 2.61 3.08 -7.81
C LEU A 34 3.43 4.27 -8.36
N PRO A 35 2.94 5.52 -8.22
CA PRO A 35 3.70 6.67 -8.69
C PRO A 35 5.01 6.81 -7.91
N LEU A 36 6.13 7.01 -8.61
CA LEU A 36 7.46 7.17 -8.00
C LEU A 36 7.49 8.27 -6.92
N SER A 37 6.74 9.36 -7.12
CA SER A 37 6.65 10.45 -6.14
C SER A 37 6.06 9.98 -4.82
N LEU A 38 5.03 9.13 -4.84
CA LEU A 38 4.44 8.56 -3.62
C LEU A 38 5.37 7.53 -2.98
N ALA A 39 6.06 6.72 -3.79
CA ALA A 39 7.06 5.77 -3.29
C ALA A 39 8.21 6.49 -2.55
N VAL A 40 8.76 7.56 -3.15
CA VAL A 40 9.83 8.37 -2.54
C VAL A 40 9.34 9.02 -1.25
N GLU A 41 8.16 9.64 -1.26
CA GLU A 41 7.64 10.33 -0.08
C GLU A 41 7.36 9.37 1.09
N ALA A 42 6.79 8.20 0.81
CA ALA A 42 6.56 7.17 1.82
C ALA A 42 7.88 6.66 2.43
N ALA A 43 8.88 6.38 1.59
CA ALA A 43 10.20 5.93 2.04
C ALA A 43 10.91 6.99 2.89
N GLN A 44 10.86 8.26 2.47
CA GLN A 44 11.44 9.38 3.23
C GLN A 44 10.77 9.54 4.59
N GLU A 45 9.45 9.47 4.65
CA GLU A 45 8.72 9.58 5.92
C GLU A 45 9.05 8.42 6.86
N ALA A 46 9.13 7.20 6.34
CA ALA A 46 9.50 6.05 7.16
C ALA A 46 10.92 6.17 7.75
N VAL A 47 11.90 6.62 6.95
CA VAL A 47 13.26 6.92 7.44
C VAL A 47 13.20 7.99 8.53
N ARG A 48 12.51 9.11 8.28
CA ARG A 48 12.38 10.23 9.24
C ARG A 48 11.76 9.79 10.57
N VAL A 49 10.72 8.96 10.53
CA VAL A 49 10.04 8.44 11.73
C VAL A 49 10.94 7.50 12.52
N CYS A 50 11.71 6.65 11.84
CA CYS A 50 12.70 5.78 12.48
C CYS A 50 13.86 6.59 13.09
N GLU A 51 14.36 7.60 12.39
CA GLU A 51 15.41 8.49 12.89
C GLU A 51 14.96 9.26 14.13
N ALA A 52 13.71 9.73 14.18
CA ALA A 52 13.13 10.38 15.36
C ALA A 52 13.09 9.46 16.60
N LYS A 53 13.23 8.13 16.41
CA LYS A 53 13.32 7.12 17.46
C LYS A 53 14.76 6.64 17.70
N ASN A 54 15.74 7.30 17.10
CA ASN A 54 17.16 6.91 17.10
C ASN A 54 17.45 5.58 16.40
N TYR A 55 16.62 5.16 15.45
CA TYR A 55 16.84 3.96 14.63
C TYR A 55 17.53 4.35 13.32
N ARG A 56 18.64 3.66 13.00
CA ARG A 56 19.37 3.85 11.74
C ARG A 56 18.94 2.76 10.77
N VAL A 57 18.11 3.14 9.78
CA VAL A 57 17.43 2.18 8.92
C VAL A 57 17.73 2.35 7.43
N THR A 58 17.37 1.35 6.65
CA THR A 58 17.19 1.47 5.19
C THR A 58 15.74 1.24 4.85
N ALA A 59 15.20 2.06 3.95
CA ALA A 59 13.87 1.90 3.39
C ALA A 59 13.98 1.44 1.94
N THR A 60 13.24 0.39 1.58
CA THR A 60 13.15 -0.13 0.21
C THR A 60 11.68 -0.21 -0.20
N VAL A 61 11.33 0.40 -1.33
CA VAL A 61 10.02 0.24 -1.98
C VAL A 61 10.17 -0.71 -3.16
N LEU A 62 9.37 -1.76 -3.18
CA LEU A 62 9.23 -2.66 -4.33
C LEU A 62 7.89 -2.41 -5.03
N ASP A 63 7.86 -2.57 -6.34
CA ASP A 63 6.63 -2.79 -7.10
C ASP A 63 6.22 -4.27 -7.10
N MET A 64 5.13 -4.59 -7.82
CA MET A 64 4.61 -5.96 -7.93
C MET A 64 5.50 -6.89 -8.75
N ASP A 65 6.47 -6.38 -9.51
CA ASP A 65 7.49 -7.21 -10.18
C ASP A 65 8.62 -7.60 -9.21
N GLY A 66 8.54 -7.16 -7.95
CA GLY A 66 9.57 -7.38 -6.93
C GLY A 66 10.83 -6.55 -7.16
N ILE A 67 10.76 -5.53 -8.00
CA ILE A 67 11.89 -4.69 -8.37
C ILE A 67 11.94 -3.45 -7.46
N PRO A 68 13.11 -3.10 -6.89
CA PRO A 68 13.26 -1.87 -6.13
C PRO A 68 13.02 -0.63 -6.99
N GLN A 69 11.99 0.14 -6.66
CA GLN A 69 11.76 1.48 -7.21
C GLN A 69 12.54 2.55 -6.44
N VAL A 70 12.64 2.38 -5.11
CA VAL A 70 13.31 3.32 -4.22
C VAL A 70 14.12 2.54 -3.18
N VAL A 71 15.37 2.96 -2.96
CA VAL A 71 16.19 2.49 -1.83
C VAL A 71 16.84 3.69 -1.17
N LEU A 72 16.49 3.96 0.09
CA LEU A 72 17.05 5.04 0.90
C LEU A 72 17.79 4.45 2.09
N ARG A 73 19.13 4.50 2.05
CA ARG A 73 19.97 4.12 3.17
C ARG A 73 20.19 5.34 4.07
N GLY A 74 19.58 5.33 5.25
CA GLY A 74 19.78 6.38 6.25
C GLY A 74 21.19 6.40 6.81
N ASP A 75 21.58 7.55 7.37
CA ASP A 75 22.92 7.76 7.90
C ASP A 75 23.21 6.88 9.11
N GLY A 76 24.37 6.21 9.09
CA GLY A 76 24.81 5.31 10.16
C GLY A 76 24.16 3.91 10.14
N SER A 77 23.31 3.62 9.15
CA SER A 77 22.75 2.28 8.96
C SER A 77 23.85 1.27 8.65
N THR A 78 23.77 0.08 9.26
CA THR A 78 24.78 -0.97 9.10
C THR A 78 24.53 -1.79 7.82
N VAL A 79 25.46 -2.64 7.40
CA VAL A 79 25.45 -3.25 6.04
C VAL A 79 24.22 -4.11 5.73
N HIS A 80 23.65 -4.78 6.72
CA HIS A 80 22.54 -5.73 6.55
C HIS A 80 21.17 -5.05 6.35
N THR A 81 21.03 -3.76 6.65
CA THR A 81 19.74 -3.05 6.63
C THR A 81 19.12 -3.01 5.23
N GLY A 82 19.95 -2.88 4.20
CA GLY A 82 19.51 -2.89 2.81
C GLY A 82 18.86 -4.22 2.42
N GLU A 83 19.58 -5.33 2.64
CA GLU A 83 19.06 -6.68 2.40
C GLU A 83 17.79 -6.95 3.21
N SER A 84 17.79 -6.59 4.50
CA SER A 84 16.63 -6.81 5.37
C SER A 84 15.40 -6.04 4.89
N SER A 85 15.54 -4.76 4.55
CA SER A 85 14.43 -3.94 4.04
C SER A 85 13.84 -4.49 2.73
N LEU A 86 14.70 -4.89 1.79
CA LEU A 86 14.29 -5.49 0.52
C LEU A 86 13.53 -6.79 0.74
N ARG A 87 14.10 -7.71 1.53
CA ARG A 87 13.53 -9.04 1.73
C ARG A 87 12.18 -9.00 2.44
N LYS A 88 11.99 -8.08 3.38
CA LYS A 88 10.69 -7.88 4.02
C LYS A 88 9.64 -7.32 3.05
N ALA A 89 10.00 -6.33 2.22
CA ALA A 89 9.11 -5.81 1.19
C ALA A 89 8.74 -6.91 0.18
N PHE A 90 9.74 -7.71 -0.22
CA PHE A 90 9.56 -8.85 -1.13
C PHE A 90 8.57 -9.87 -0.56
N THR A 91 8.67 -10.21 0.74
CA THR A 91 7.68 -11.05 1.43
C THR A 91 6.25 -10.55 1.24
N VAL A 92 6.02 -9.24 1.37
CA VAL A 92 4.67 -8.67 1.22
C VAL A 92 4.20 -8.74 -0.23
N VAL A 93 5.04 -8.35 -1.19
CA VAL A 93 4.69 -8.42 -2.62
C VAL A 93 4.40 -9.85 -3.08
N THR A 94 5.20 -10.83 -2.64
CA THR A 94 5.09 -12.21 -3.14
C THR A 94 4.06 -13.06 -2.42
N LEU A 95 3.87 -12.89 -1.10
CA LEU A 95 3.01 -13.76 -0.29
C LEU A 95 1.76 -13.03 0.20
N GLY A 96 1.76 -11.69 0.27
CA GLY A 96 0.60 -10.91 0.71
C GLY A 96 -0.67 -11.20 -0.10
N PRO A 97 -0.61 -11.21 -1.45
CA PRO A 97 -1.77 -11.53 -2.29
C PRO A 97 -2.32 -12.95 -2.05
N GLU A 98 -1.45 -13.93 -1.86
CA GLU A 98 -1.82 -15.35 -1.72
C GLU A 98 -2.39 -15.69 -0.33
N PHE A 99 -1.87 -15.03 0.70
CA PHE A 99 -2.21 -15.34 2.10
C PHE A 99 -3.08 -14.26 2.75
N GLY A 100 -3.44 -13.20 2.04
CA GLY A 100 -4.37 -12.17 2.48
C GLY A 100 -3.83 -11.27 3.60
N PHE A 101 -2.53 -10.97 3.60
CA PHE A 101 -1.93 -10.03 4.55
C PHE A 101 -1.30 -8.83 3.85
N ASP A 102 -1.42 -7.66 4.48
CA ASP A 102 -0.87 -6.40 3.98
C ASP A 102 0.45 -6.03 4.67
N LYS A 103 0.93 -6.86 5.60
CA LYS A 103 2.13 -6.60 6.43
C LYS A 103 2.98 -7.86 6.57
N SER A 104 4.30 -7.69 6.61
CA SER A 104 5.23 -8.82 6.80
C SER A 104 5.07 -9.55 8.14
N SER A 105 4.55 -8.88 9.17
CA SER A 105 4.12 -9.53 10.41
C SER A 105 3.06 -10.62 10.20
N GLY A 106 2.21 -10.48 9.18
CA GLY A 106 1.25 -11.53 8.81
C GLY A 106 1.95 -12.84 8.46
N PHE A 107 3.03 -12.78 7.68
CA PHE A 107 3.84 -13.97 7.38
C PHE A 107 4.58 -14.50 8.61
N PHE A 108 5.11 -13.60 9.47
CA PHE A 108 5.75 -14.00 10.71
C PHE A 108 4.81 -14.79 11.64
N GLU A 109 3.54 -14.37 11.76
CA GLU A 109 2.53 -15.12 12.52
C GLU A 109 2.12 -16.42 11.81
N LEU A 110 2.05 -16.43 10.48
CA LEU A 110 1.75 -17.63 9.71
C LEU A 110 2.80 -18.73 9.93
N VAL A 111 4.09 -18.37 9.98
CA VAL A 111 5.19 -19.31 10.26
C VAL A 111 5.04 -20.01 11.62
N LYS A 112 4.41 -19.37 12.61
CA LYS A 112 4.17 -19.97 13.93
C LYS A 112 2.98 -20.93 13.95
N THR A 113 1.97 -20.66 13.12
CA THR A 113 0.67 -21.31 13.19
C THR A 113 0.45 -22.37 12.12
N ASN A 114 1.16 -22.28 10.99
CA ASN A 114 1.07 -23.20 9.88
C ASN A 114 2.38 -24.02 9.74
N PRO A 115 2.33 -25.37 9.85
CA PRO A 115 3.52 -26.21 9.80
C PRO A 115 4.25 -26.18 8.43
N PHE A 116 3.59 -25.74 7.37
CA PHE A 116 4.19 -25.64 6.03
C PHE A 116 4.79 -24.25 5.75
N ALA A 117 4.38 -23.22 6.47
CA ALA A 117 4.86 -21.85 6.25
C ALA A 117 6.37 -21.64 6.49
N PRO A 118 7.05 -22.35 7.41
CA PRO A 118 8.52 -22.30 7.51
C PRO A 118 9.24 -22.62 6.19
N GLN A 119 8.68 -23.49 5.34
CA GLN A 119 9.26 -23.79 4.04
C GLN A 119 9.25 -22.57 3.10
N LEU A 120 8.23 -21.72 3.18
CA LEU A 120 8.13 -20.49 2.39
C LEU A 120 9.23 -19.48 2.78
N ALA A 121 9.69 -19.49 4.04
CA ALA A 121 10.78 -18.63 4.49
C ALA A 121 12.15 -19.00 3.89
N THR A 122 12.25 -20.16 3.22
CA THR A 122 13.45 -20.59 2.49
C THR A 122 13.46 -20.13 1.03
N VAL A 123 12.33 -19.61 0.52
CA VAL A 123 12.23 -19.06 -0.84
C VAL A 123 13.14 -17.85 -0.96
N HIS A 124 13.76 -17.69 -2.14
CA HIS A 124 14.66 -16.57 -2.41
C HIS A 124 13.99 -15.23 -2.06
N ASN A 125 14.73 -14.35 -1.39
CA ASN A 125 14.31 -13.05 -0.87
C ASN A 125 13.17 -13.03 0.15
N VAL A 126 12.50 -14.13 0.45
CA VAL A 126 11.50 -14.15 1.53
C VAL A 126 12.20 -14.03 2.88
N MET A 127 11.61 -13.23 3.77
CA MET A 127 12.03 -13.08 5.16
C MET A 127 10.81 -13.09 6.08
N ALA A 128 10.78 -14.06 7.01
CA ALA A 128 9.81 -14.16 8.08
C ALA A 128 10.16 -13.21 9.24
N LEU A 129 10.08 -11.91 9.01
CA LEU A 129 10.35 -10.88 10.01
C LEU A 129 9.48 -9.66 9.73
N PRO A 130 8.84 -9.05 10.75
CA PRO A 130 8.10 -7.81 10.56
C PRO A 130 8.99 -6.67 10.06
N GLY A 131 8.38 -5.69 9.39
CA GLY A 131 9.07 -4.49 8.92
C GLY A 131 8.65 -3.98 7.55
N ALA A 132 7.66 -4.58 6.90
CA ALA A 132 7.12 -4.10 5.63
C ALA A 132 5.59 -4.01 5.63
N VAL A 133 5.08 -3.04 4.87
CA VAL A 133 3.65 -2.74 4.70
C VAL A 133 3.35 -2.50 3.22
N ALA A 134 2.22 -3.03 2.76
CA ALA A 134 1.74 -2.90 1.38
C ALA A 134 1.29 -1.48 1.05
N PHE A 135 1.54 -1.04 -0.19
CA PHE A 135 0.74 -0.01 -0.84
C PHE A 135 -0.50 -0.68 -1.43
N LYS A 136 -1.67 -0.07 -1.26
CA LYS A 136 -2.93 -0.59 -1.81
C LYS A 136 -3.62 0.43 -2.70
N ALA A 137 -4.13 -0.03 -3.83
CA ALA A 137 -5.03 0.72 -4.70
C ALA A 137 -6.26 -0.13 -5.01
N ASN A 138 -7.47 0.40 -4.82
CA ASN A 138 -8.73 -0.33 -5.03
C ASN A 138 -8.78 -1.69 -4.28
N GLY A 139 -8.20 -1.74 -3.08
CA GLY A 139 -8.13 -2.96 -2.27
C GLY A 139 -7.02 -3.96 -2.65
N GLU A 140 -6.33 -3.77 -3.78
CA GLU A 140 -5.25 -4.65 -4.26
C GLU A 140 -3.87 -4.14 -3.84
N ILE A 141 -2.93 -5.06 -3.60
CA ILE A 141 -1.53 -4.71 -3.35
C ILE A 141 -0.87 -4.28 -4.65
N VAL A 142 -0.24 -3.10 -4.65
CA VAL A 142 0.44 -2.50 -5.82
C VAL A 142 1.93 -2.28 -5.61
N GLY A 143 2.44 -2.72 -4.47
CA GLY A 143 3.84 -2.63 -4.05
C GLY A 143 3.96 -2.78 -2.54
N ALA A 144 5.18 -2.70 -2.02
CA ALA A 144 5.42 -2.71 -0.57
C ALA A 144 6.61 -1.83 -0.17
N LEU A 145 6.49 -1.20 0.99
CA LEU A 145 7.57 -0.48 1.66
C LEU A 145 8.12 -1.36 2.79
N GLY A 146 9.39 -1.73 2.70
CA GLY A 146 10.11 -2.45 3.75
C GLY A 146 11.18 -1.61 4.42
N ILE A 147 11.33 -1.80 5.73
CA ILE A 147 12.29 -1.11 6.60
C ILE A 147 13.16 -2.15 7.31
N GLY A 148 14.47 -1.87 7.38
CA GLY A 148 15.42 -2.70 8.10
C GLY A 148 16.39 -1.84 8.90
N GLY A 149 16.59 -2.17 10.18
CA GLY A 149 17.67 -1.64 11.01
C GLY A 149 17.27 -1.18 12.42
N ALA A 150 15.97 -1.07 12.72
CA ALA A 150 15.52 -0.83 14.08
C ALA A 150 15.85 -2.04 14.99
N PRO A 151 15.90 -1.86 16.32
CA PRO A 151 16.12 -2.95 17.28
C PRO A 151 14.87 -3.84 17.43
N GLY A 152 14.47 -4.48 16.34
CA GLY A 152 13.29 -5.34 16.20
C GLY A 152 12.46 -5.00 14.96
N GLY A 153 12.04 -6.04 14.23
CA GLY A 153 11.23 -5.88 13.02
C GLY A 153 9.86 -5.25 13.29
N ASP A 154 9.31 -5.46 14.49
CA ASP A 154 8.11 -4.80 15.00
C ASP A 154 8.24 -3.27 14.94
N LYS A 155 9.44 -2.73 15.21
CA LYS A 155 9.73 -1.29 15.18
C LYS A 155 9.94 -0.79 13.76
N ASP A 156 10.57 -1.60 12.91
CA ASP A 156 10.67 -1.33 11.48
C ASP A 156 9.26 -1.18 10.87
N GLU A 157 8.31 -2.05 11.26
CA GLU A 157 6.95 -2.06 10.67
C GLU A 157 6.12 -0.85 11.09
N VAL A 158 6.37 -0.30 12.29
CA VAL A 158 5.79 0.97 12.72
C VAL A 158 6.27 2.13 11.83
N CYS A 159 7.56 2.16 11.47
CA CYS A 159 8.08 3.18 10.55
C CYS A 159 7.52 3.00 9.14
N ALA A 160 7.46 1.76 8.65
CA ALA A 160 6.85 1.43 7.36
C ALA A 160 5.39 1.90 7.30
N GLN A 161 4.61 1.61 8.35
CA GLN A 161 3.21 2.03 8.44
C GLN A 161 3.09 3.56 8.36
N ALA A 162 3.93 4.31 9.09
CA ALA A 162 3.92 5.76 9.03
C ALA A 162 4.21 6.30 7.62
N GLY A 163 5.12 5.65 6.88
CA GLY A 163 5.38 5.96 5.47
C GLY A 163 4.18 5.70 4.56
N ILE A 164 3.47 4.58 4.75
CA ILE A 164 2.25 4.28 3.99
C ILE A 164 1.12 5.27 4.34
N ASP A 165 0.89 5.53 5.62
CA ASP A 165 -0.16 6.45 6.09
C ASP A 165 0.00 7.87 5.50
N LYS A 166 1.25 8.29 5.28
CA LYS A 166 1.59 9.58 4.68
C LYS A 166 1.05 9.76 3.25
N VAL A 167 0.90 8.67 2.50
CA VAL A 167 0.51 8.70 1.08
C VAL A 167 -0.82 8.01 0.80
N ALA A 168 -1.38 7.28 1.75
CA ALA A 168 -2.56 6.43 1.56
C ALA A 168 -3.77 7.16 0.96
N ASN A 169 -4.02 8.41 1.35
CA ASN A 169 -5.14 9.22 0.84
C ASN A 169 -4.99 9.68 -0.62
N ARG A 170 -3.83 9.43 -1.24
CA ARG A 170 -3.55 9.74 -2.65
C ARG A 170 -3.50 8.47 -3.51
N LEU A 171 -3.73 7.31 -2.92
CA LEU A 171 -3.93 6.06 -3.63
C LEU A 171 -5.43 5.83 -3.84
N PRO A 172 -5.86 5.24 -4.97
CA PRO A 172 -7.26 4.86 -5.18
C PRO A 172 -7.78 3.91 -4.10
N HIS A 173 -9.07 4.00 -3.76
CA HIS A 173 -9.73 3.19 -2.74
C HIS A 173 -10.84 2.33 -3.32
#